data_AF-A0A941P2E6-F1
#
_entry.id   AF-A0A941P2E6-F1
#
_cell.length_a   1.000
_cell.length_b   1.000
_cell.length_c   1.000
_cell.angle_alpha   90.00
_cell.angle_beta   90.00
_cell.angle_gamma   90.00
#
_symmetry.space_group_name_H-M   'P 1'
#
loop_
_entity.id
_entity.type
_entity.pdbx_description
1 polymer ?
#
loop_
_entity_poly.entity_id
_entity_poly.type
_entity_poly.pdbx_seq_one_letter_code
_entity_poly.pdbx_strand_id
1 'polypeptide(L)'
;MYKLSDYIKMAADTYFAETGNSELNAYWIAEFFQDCGVQDAYPSQNLVNFARMVQKELTRNEEQAAKKTRLCLEKIINSIE
;
A
#
# COMPACT_ATOMS: atom_id res chain seq x y z
N MET A 1 -6.23 -1.46 -19.92
CA MET A 1 -5.82 -2.54 -19.00
C MET A 1 -4.97 -1.90 -17.91
N TYR A 2 -5.37 -1.98 -16.65
CA TYR A 2 -4.60 -1.45 -15.53
C TYR A 2 -3.28 -2.22 -15.41
N LYS A 3 -2.19 -1.54 -15.03
CA LYS A 3 -0.93 -2.23 -14.76
C LYS A 3 -1.02 -2.95 -13.42
N LEU A 4 -0.26 -4.03 -13.24
CA LEU A 4 -0.13 -4.70 -11.95
C LEU A 4 0.28 -3.72 -10.83
N SER A 5 1.13 -2.74 -11.14
CA SER A 5 1.49 -1.66 -10.21
C SER A 5 0.31 -0.82 -9.74
N ASP A 6 -0.70 -0.63 -10.59
CA ASP A 6 -1.87 0.18 -10.28
C ASP A 6 -2.78 -0.59 -9.32
N TYR A 7 -2.96 -1.90 -9.55
CA TYR A 7 -3.65 -2.78 -8.60
C TYR A 7 -2.95 -2.84 -7.25
N ILE A 8 -1.62 -2.92 -7.23
CA ILE A 8 -0.84 -2.94 -5.98
C ILE A 8 -1.06 -1.64 -5.18
N LYS A 9 -0.97 -0.48 -5.85
CA LYS A 9 -1.20 0.82 -5.22
C LYS A 9 -2.62 0.96 -4.72
N MET A 10 -3.60 0.62 -5.57
CA MET A 10 -5.02 0.67 -5.21
C MET A 10 -5.31 -0.21 -3.99
N ALA A 11 -4.76 -1.42 -3.93
CA ALA A 11 -4.93 -2.31 -2.78
C ALA A 11 -4.32 -1.71 -1.51
N ALA A 12 -3.09 -1.18 -1.58
CA ALA A 12 -2.42 -0.57 -0.44
C ALA A 12 -3.16 0.67 0.07
N ASP A 13 -3.59 1.55 -0.82
CA ASP A 13 -4.30 2.78 -0.46
C ASP A 13 -5.68 2.48 0.13
N THR A 14 -6.42 1.53 -0.46
CA THR A 14 -7.74 1.11 0.04
C THR A 14 -7.60 0.44 1.41
N TYR A 15 -6.66 -0.49 1.56
CA TYR A 15 -6.42 -1.18 2.83
C TYR A 15 -6.08 -0.20 3.96
N PHE A 16 -5.17 0.74 3.69
CA PHE A 16 -4.78 1.74 4.68
C PHE A 16 -5.94 2.69 5.01
N ALA A 17 -6.74 3.08 4.02
CA ALA A 17 -7.92 3.93 4.26
C ALA A 17 -8.99 3.24 5.12
N GLU A 18 -9.19 1.93 4.95
CA GLU A 18 -10.20 1.17 5.71
C GLU A 18 -9.73 0.77 7.11
N THR A 19 -8.46 0.39 7.25
CA THR A 19 -7.93 -0.22 8.49
C THR A 19 -7.02 0.69 9.29
N GLY A 20 -6.43 1.71 8.66
CA GLY A 20 -5.36 2.52 9.24
C GLY A 20 -4.07 1.75 9.53
N ASN A 21 -3.94 0.50 9.06
CA ASN A 21 -2.82 -0.38 9.37
C ASN A 21 -1.89 -0.56 8.16
N SER A 22 -0.58 -0.66 8.42
CA SER A 22 0.44 -0.98 7.40
C SER A 22 0.77 -2.48 7.35
N GLU A 23 0.37 -3.27 8.35
CA GLU A 23 0.45 -4.73 8.33
C GLU A 23 -0.75 -5.32 7.59
N LEU A 24 -0.50 -6.00 6.48
CA LEU A 24 -1.55 -6.48 5.58
C LEU A 24 -2.27 -7.70 6.14
N ASN A 25 -3.60 -7.60 6.25
CA ASN A 25 -4.46 -8.71 6.64
C ASN A 25 -4.65 -9.71 5.48
N ALA A 26 -4.40 -11.00 5.77
CA ALA A 26 -4.48 -12.08 4.78
C ALA A 26 -5.88 -12.33 4.21
N TYR A 27 -6.93 -12.13 5.02
CA TYR A 27 -8.32 -12.29 4.60
C TYR A 27 -8.72 -11.14 3.66
N TRP A 28 -8.41 -9.90 4.06
CA TRP A 28 -8.72 -8.72 3.28
C TRP A 28 -8.08 -8.75 1.88
N ILE A 29 -6.80 -9.12 1.79
CA ILE A 29 -6.12 -9.19 0.49
C ILE A 29 -6.66 -10.31 -0.41
N ALA A 30 -7.16 -11.40 0.18
CA ALA A 30 -7.79 -12.47 -0.57
C ALA A 30 -9.12 -12.02 -1.20
N GLU A 31 -9.97 -11.32 -0.44
CA GLU A 31 -11.20 -10.71 -0.94
C GLU A 31 -10.90 -9.71 -2.06
N PHE A 32 -9.98 -8.76 -1.82
CA PHE A 32 -9.61 -7.77 -2.83
C PHE A 32 -9.08 -8.41 -4.12
N PHE A 33 -8.23 -9.44 -4.00
CA PHE A 33 -7.64 -10.13 -5.16
C PHE A 33 -8.70 -10.79 -6.04
N GLN A 34 -9.75 -11.33 -5.43
CA GLN A 34 -10.89 -11.93 -6.11
C GLN A 34 -11.83 -10.87 -6.69
N ASP A 35 -12.22 -9.87 -5.90
CA ASP A 35 -13.25 -8.90 -6.26
C ASP A 35 -12.79 -7.85 -7.29
N CYS A 36 -11.51 -7.48 -7.27
CA CYS A 36 -10.95 -6.51 -8.22
C CYS A 36 -10.51 -7.13 -9.56
N GLY A 37 -10.74 -8.44 -9.77
CA GLY A 37 -10.39 -9.11 -11.02
C GLY A 37 -8.89 -9.17 -11.30
N VAL A 38 -8.04 -9.15 -10.26
CA VAL A 38 -6.58 -9.22 -10.42
C VAL A 38 -6.20 -10.56 -11.04
N GLN A 39 -6.89 -11.64 -10.66
CA GLN A 39 -6.70 -12.97 -11.23
C GLN A 39 -7.05 -13.02 -12.72
N ASP A 40 -8.11 -12.31 -13.14
CA ASP A 40 -8.53 -12.27 -14.54
C ASP A 40 -7.57 -11.45 -15.40
N ALA A 41 -7.09 -10.32 -14.87
CA ALA A 41 -6.14 -9.45 -15.56
C ALA A 41 -4.72 -10.03 -15.62
N TYR A 42 -4.32 -10.79 -14.60
CA TYR A 42 -2.98 -11.37 -14.47
C TYR A 42 -3.06 -12.83 -13.97
N PRO A 43 -3.39 -13.81 -14.83
CA PRO A 43 -3.60 -15.20 -14.42
C PRO A 43 -2.36 -15.90 -13.85
N SER A 44 -1.16 -15.45 -14.24
CA SER A 44 0.11 -15.95 -13.71
C SER A 44 0.45 -15.40 -12.32
N GLN A 45 -0.26 -14.37 -11.87
CA GLN A 45 -0.07 -13.76 -10.58
C GLN A 45 -0.79 -14.59 -9.51
N ASN A 46 -0.05 -15.10 -8.53
CA ASN A 46 -0.67 -15.75 -7.37
C ASN A 46 -0.91 -14.75 -6.23
N LEU A 47 -1.89 -15.07 -5.38
CA LEU A 47 -2.29 -14.26 -4.24
C LEU A 47 -1.10 -13.94 -3.32
N VAL A 48 -0.25 -14.92 -3.02
CA VAL A 48 0.89 -14.75 -2.12
C VAL A 48 1.89 -13.71 -2.65
N ASN A 49 2.21 -13.78 -3.94
CA ASN A 49 3.09 -12.83 -4.60
C ASN A 49 2.47 -11.44 -4.66
N PHE A 50 1.15 -11.37 -4.92
CA PHE A 50 0.42 -10.11 -4.92
C PHE A 50 0.41 -9.47 -3.52
N ALA A 51 0.03 -10.22 -2.48
CA ALA A 51 0.04 -9.79 -1.10
C ALA A 51 1.42 -9.29 -0.66
N ARG A 52 2.50 -9.99 -1.04
CA ARG A 52 3.87 -9.55 -0.78
C ARG A 52 4.19 -8.20 -1.43
N MET A 53 3.69 -7.93 -2.63
CA MET A 53 3.91 -6.64 -3.28
C MET A 53 3.08 -5.52 -2.65
N VAL A 54 1.83 -5.81 -2.25
CA VAL A 54 0.98 -4.85 -1.52
C VAL A 54 1.58 -4.52 -0.16
N GLN A 55 2.08 -5.52 0.58
CA GLN A 55 2.78 -5.30 1.85
C GLN A 55 4.00 -4.39 1.67
N LYS A 56 4.79 -4.59 0.61
CA LYS A 56 5.94 -3.71 0.30
C LYS A 56 5.50 -2.29 -0.01
N GLU A 57 4.38 -2.11 -0.70
CA GLU A 57 3.83 -0.80 -1.00
C GLU A 57 3.35 -0.08 0.27
N LEU A 58 2.65 -0.79 1.17
CA LEU A 58 2.24 -0.28 2.48
C LEU A 58 3.43 0.20 3.32
N THR A 59 4.48 -0.63 3.44
CA THR A 59 5.71 -0.25 4.15
C THR A 59 6.37 0.97 3.52
N ARG A 60 6.41 1.05 2.19
CA ARG A 60 6.95 2.23 1.49
C ARG A 60 6.15 3.49 1.78
N ASN A 61 4.82 3.40 1.82
CA ASN A 61 3.95 4.53 2.11
C ASN A 61 4.16 5.04 3.54
N GLU A 62 4.30 4.13 4.50
CA GLU A 62 4.63 4.46 5.89
C GLU A 62 6.00 5.15 6.01
N GLU A 63 7.04 4.62 5.36
CA GLU A 63 8.37 5.24 5.34
C GLU A 63 8.34 6.65 4.75
N GLN A 64 7.58 6.86 3.67
CA GLN A 64 7.43 8.17 3.06
C GLN A 64 6.67 9.14 3.96
N ALA A 65 5.62 8.67 4.64
CA ALA A 65 4.88 9.47 5.61
C ALA A 65 5.79 9.90 6.78
N ALA A 66 6.55 8.96 7.35
CA ALA A 66 7.51 9.25 8.43
C ALA A 66 8.58 10.28 8.00
N LYS A 67 9.14 10.13 6.79
CA LYS A 67 10.11 11.10 6.23
C LYS A 67 9.50 12.49 6.06
N LYS A 68 8.26 12.59 5.54
CA LYS A 68 7.57 13.87 5.39
C LYS A 68 7.30 14.54 6.73
N THR A 69 6.86 13.78 7.73
CA THR A 69 6.64 14.30 9.10
C THR A 69 7.93 14.83 9.69
N ARG A 70 9.04 14.08 9.59
CA ARG A 70 10.35 14.52 10.07
C ARG A 70 10.80 15.83 9.40
N LEU A 71 10.70 15.91 8.06
CA LEU A 71 11.07 17.13 7.33
C LEU A 71 10.21 18.33 7.72
N CYS A 72 8.92 18.11 7.98
CA CYS A 72 8.01 19.16 8.46
C CYS A 72 8.44 19.68 9.84
N LEU A 73 8.75 18.77 10.78
CA LEU A 73 9.23 19.11 12.12
C LEU A 73 10.56 19.88 12.07
N GLU A 74 11.52 19.43 11.24
CA GLU A 74 12.80 20.12 11.04
C GLU A 74 12.58 21.57 10.53
N LYS A 75 11.64 21.79 9.61
CA LYS A 75 11.30 23.14 9.13
C LYS A 75 10.69 24.02 10.22
N ILE A 76 9.80 23.47 11.03
CA ILE A 76 9.17 24.22 12.13
C ILE A 76 10.24 24.64 13.15
N ILE A 77 11.11 23.72 13.56
CA ILE A 77 12.21 23.98 14.51
C ILE A 77 13.12 25.09 13.97
N ASN A 78 13.60 24.96 12.74
CA ASN A 78 14.49 25.96 12.12
C ASN A 78 13.82 27.31 11.86
N SER A 79 12.48 27.40 11.93
CA SER A 79 11.76 28.67 11.78
C SER A 79 11.52 29.40 13.11
N ILE A 80 11.85 28.77 14.25
CA ILE A 80 11.67 29.31 15.59
C ILE A 80 13.02 29.79 16.20
N GLU A 81 14.15 29.34 15.66
CA GLU A 81 15.51 29.86 15.96
C GLU A 81 15.83 31.13 15.17
#